data_AF-A0A1B1PTA0-F1
#
_entry.id   AF-A0A1B1PTA0-F1
#
_cell.length_a   1.000
_cell.length_b   1.000
_cell.length_c   1.000
_cell.angle_alpha   90.00
_cell.angle_beta   90.00
_cell.angle_gamma   90.00
#
_symmetry.space_group_name_H-M   'P 1'
#
loop_
_entity.id
_entity.type
_entity.pdbx_description
1 polymer ?
#
loop_
_entity_poly.entity_id
_entity_poly.type
_entity_poly.pdbx_seq_one_letter_code
_entity_poly.pdbx_strand_id
1 'polypeptide(L)'
;MTDERRIEEGDLGPLFEAERRDAALPSGDWMARMEALALAEQPAPRPADVPRAAASRGGGWRAALRAFGGWPAMAGLAAACAAGVWIGVASPDAMSTLISYDTSSTLSALDPSSGFDYAMLGL
;
A
#
# COMPACT_ATOMS: atom_id res chain seq x y z
N MET A 1 -3.19 16.12 16.99
CA MET A 1 -3.13 16.82 15.69
C MET A 1 -3.97 16.05 14.66
N THR A 2 -5.28 15.96 14.88
CA THR A 2 -6.24 15.23 14.02
C THR A 2 -7.65 15.83 14.06
N ASP A 3 -7.86 16.95 14.76
CA ASP A 3 -9.21 17.52 14.95
C ASP A 3 -9.62 18.46 13.79
N GLU A 4 -8.65 19.07 13.10
CA GLU A 4 -8.94 20.06 12.05
C GLU A 4 -9.58 19.45 10.79
N ARG A 5 -9.25 18.21 10.42
CA ARG A 5 -9.82 17.57 9.21
C ARG A 5 -11.33 17.30 9.31
N ARG A 6 -11.83 17.03 10.52
CA ARG A 6 -13.25 16.73 10.73
C ARG A 6 -14.12 17.98 10.63
N ILE A 7 -13.57 19.14 11.00
CA ILE A 7 -14.26 20.43 10.88
C ILE A 7 -14.26 20.90 9.41
N GLU A 8 -13.16 20.68 8.69
CA GLU A 8 -13.05 21.00 7.25
C GLU A 8 -13.99 20.14 6.39
N GLU A 9 -14.05 18.81 6.60
CA GLU A 9 -14.98 17.92 5.88
C GLU A 9 -16.45 18.29 6.12
N GLY A 10 -16.78 18.82 7.32
CA GLY A 10 -18.11 19.30 7.67
C GLY A 10 -18.53 20.60 6.96
N ASP A 11 -17.57 21.48 6.66
CA ASP A 11 -17.79 22.79 6.01
C ASP A 11 -17.79 22.70 4.46
N LEU A 12 -17.09 21.71 3.90
CA LEU A 12 -17.05 21.48 2.44
C LEU A 12 -18.32 20.81 1.89
N GLY A 13 -19.06 20.08 2.73
CA GLY A 13 -20.30 19.39 2.34
C GLY A 13 -21.35 20.31 1.69
N PRO A 14 -21.69 21.46 2.32
CA PRO A 14 -22.58 22.46 1.74
C PRO A 14 -22.09 23.03 0.40
N LEU A 15 -20.77 23.23 0.23
CA LEU A 15 -20.19 23.74 -1.02
C LEU A 15 -20.34 22.73 -2.16
N PHE A 16 -20.06 21.44 -1.93
CA PHE A 16 -20.26 20.41 -2.93
C PHE A 16 -21.73 20.20 -3.30
N GLU A 17 -22.63 20.38 -2.34
CA GLU A 17 -24.06 20.26 -2.56
C GLU A 17 -24.63 21.46 -3.34
N ALA A 18 -24.03 22.65 -3.21
CA ALA A 18 -24.33 23.81 -4.05
C ALA A 18 -23.89 23.56 -5.51
N GLU A 19 -22.64 23.12 -5.71
CA GLU A 19 -22.08 22.83 -7.04
C GLU A 19 -22.82 21.70 -7.76
N ARG A 20 -23.28 20.66 -7.04
CA ARG A 20 -24.08 19.57 -7.64
C ARG A 20 -25.41 20.05 -8.21
N ARG A 21 -26.03 21.08 -7.63
CA ARG A 21 -27.31 21.63 -8.11
C ARG A 21 -27.15 22.47 -9.37
N ASP A 22 -25.99 23.08 -9.55
CA ASP A 22 -25.68 23.93 -10.70
C ASP A 22 -24.79 23.22 -11.73
N ALA A 23 -24.58 21.91 -11.56
CA ALA A 23 -23.75 21.13 -12.46
C ALA A 23 -24.35 21.12 -13.87
N ALA A 24 -23.64 21.74 -14.82
CA ALA A 24 -24.02 21.72 -16.22
C ALA A 24 -24.05 20.28 -16.74
N LEU A 25 -25.15 19.89 -17.39
CA LEU A 25 -25.21 18.59 -18.04
C LEU A 25 -24.23 18.56 -19.24
N PRO A 26 -23.50 17.45 -19.44
CA PRO A 26 -22.67 17.27 -20.62
C PRO A 26 -23.52 17.34 -21.89
N SER A 27 -22.94 17.86 -22.98
CA SER A 27 -23.62 17.87 -24.28
C SER A 27 -23.84 16.46 -24.82
N GLY A 28 -24.92 16.26 -25.58
CA GLY A 28 -25.24 14.96 -26.18
C GLY A 28 -24.12 14.43 -27.09
N ASP A 29 -23.47 15.32 -27.85
CA ASP A 29 -22.33 14.97 -28.70
C ASP A 29 -21.13 14.47 -27.89
N TRP A 30 -20.89 15.06 -26.72
CA TRP A 30 -19.83 14.60 -25.82
C TRP A 30 -20.16 13.22 -25.24
N MET A 31 -21.40 13.02 -24.80
CA MET A 31 -21.87 11.71 -24.30
C MET A 31 -21.72 10.62 -25.35
N ALA A 32 -22.13 10.89 -26.60
CA ALA A 32 -22.01 9.94 -27.71
C ALA A 32 -20.55 9.57 -28.00
N ARG A 33 -19.63 10.53 -27.93
CA ARG A 33 -18.18 10.27 -28.10
C ARG A 33 -17.61 9.45 -26.94
N MET A 34 -18.02 9.75 -25.70
CA MET A 34 -17.61 9.00 -24.52
C MET A 34 -18.09 7.55 -24.58
N GLU A 35 -19.34 7.31 -24.98
CA GLU A 35 -19.89 5.96 -25.16
C GLU A 35 -19.16 5.18 -26.25
N ALA A 36 -18.86 5.82 -27.39
CA ALA A 36 -18.08 5.20 -28.45
C ALA A 36 -16.67 4.79 -27.98
N LEU A 37 -16.02 5.64 -27.18
CA LEU A 37 -14.73 5.31 -26.55
C LEU A 37 -14.85 4.16 -25.56
N ALA A 38 -15.87 4.17 -24.71
CA ALA A 38 -16.12 3.09 -23.76
C ALA A 38 -16.34 1.75 -24.46
N LEU A 39 -17.13 1.73 -25.54
CA LEU A 39 -17.35 0.54 -26.36
C LEU A 39 -16.06 0.06 -27.06
N ALA A 40 -15.20 0.97 -27.50
CA ALA A 40 -13.93 0.62 -28.11
C ALA A 40 -12.95 -0.03 -27.11
N GLU A 41 -13.01 0.40 -25.85
CA GLU A 41 -12.16 -0.14 -24.77
C GLU A 41 -12.79 -1.37 -24.09
N GLN A 42 -14.04 -1.74 -24.42
CA GLN A 42 -14.61 -2.96 -23.89
C GLN A 42 -13.76 -4.15 -24.33
N PRO A 43 -13.27 -4.97 -23.38
CA PRO A 43 -12.54 -6.17 -23.73
C PRO A 43 -13.45 -7.04 -24.57
N ALA A 44 -13.01 -7.39 -25.78
CA ALA A 44 -13.73 -8.35 -26.60
C ALA A 44 -14.01 -9.60 -25.74
N PRO A 45 -15.23 -10.17 -25.80
CA PRO A 45 -15.52 -11.44 -25.14
C PRO A 45 -14.44 -12.42 -25.60
N ARG A 46 -13.50 -12.73 -24.71
CA ARG A 46 -12.53 -13.77 -24.98
C ARG A 46 -13.39 -15.02 -25.18
N PRO A 47 -13.39 -15.65 -26.37
CA PRO A 47 -14.07 -16.93 -26.50
C PRO A 47 -13.56 -17.78 -25.35
N ALA A 48 -14.48 -18.33 -24.54
CA ALA A 48 -14.08 -19.20 -23.45
C ALA A 48 -13.09 -20.18 -24.05
N ASP A 49 -11.82 -20.06 -23.66
CA ASP A 49 -10.78 -20.94 -24.16
C ASP A 49 -11.24 -22.32 -23.71
N VAL A 50 -11.85 -23.09 -24.63
CA VAL A 50 -11.98 -24.52 -24.48
C VAL A 50 -10.58 -24.94 -24.08
N PRO A 51 -10.37 -25.55 -22.90
CA PRO A 51 -9.03 -25.77 -22.39
C PRO A 51 -8.33 -26.70 -23.36
N ARG A 52 -7.66 -26.12 -24.35
CA ARG A 52 -6.64 -26.81 -25.11
C ARG A 52 -5.58 -27.00 -24.05
N ALA A 53 -5.39 -28.25 -23.66
CA ALA A 53 -4.24 -28.71 -22.91
C ALA A 53 -2.98 -28.41 -23.76
N ALA A 54 -2.65 -27.13 -23.91
CA ALA A 54 -1.44 -26.64 -24.51
C ALA A 54 -0.45 -26.61 -23.37
N ALA A 55 0.28 -27.72 -23.24
CA ALA A 55 1.50 -27.79 -22.48
C ALA A 55 2.44 -26.67 -22.96
N SER A 56 2.41 -25.51 -22.30
CA SER A 56 3.51 -24.58 -22.34
C SER A 56 4.39 -24.89 -21.14
N ARG A 57 5.45 -25.66 -21.38
CA ARG A 57 6.59 -25.84 -20.47
C ARG A 57 7.43 -24.55 -20.43
N GLY A 58 6.78 -23.40 -20.22
CA GLY A 58 7.34 -22.08 -20.43
C GLY A 58 7.38 -21.24 -19.15
N GLY A 59 8.35 -21.54 -18.28
CA GLY A 59 8.90 -20.61 -17.27
C GLY A 59 8.00 -20.26 -16.09
N GLY A 60 8.09 -21.03 -15.00
CA GLY A 60 7.37 -20.81 -13.75
C GLY A 60 7.46 -19.38 -13.18
N TRP A 61 8.54 -18.65 -13.46
CA TRP A 61 8.68 -17.24 -13.07
C TRP A 61 7.68 -16.30 -13.76
N ARG A 62 7.40 -16.51 -15.06
CA ARG A 62 6.42 -15.69 -15.80
C ARG A 62 4.99 -16.00 -15.38
N ALA A 63 4.71 -17.24 -14.98
CA ALA A 63 3.43 -17.62 -14.39
C ALA A 63 3.25 -17.01 -13.00
N ALA A 64 4.29 -17.02 -12.15
CA ALA A 64 4.27 -16.36 -10.85
C ALA A 64 4.05 -14.84 -10.98
N LEU A 65 4.75 -14.19 -11.91
CA LEU A 65 4.55 -12.76 -12.19
C LEU A 65 3.11 -12.43 -12.58
N ARG A 66 2.46 -13.27 -13.39
CA ARG A 66 1.04 -13.09 -13.74
C ARG A 66 0.11 -13.28 -12.55
N ALA A 67 0.41 -14.21 -11.63
CA ALA A 67 -0.37 -14.44 -10.42
C ALA A 67 -0.33 -13.25 -9.45
N PHE A 68 0.80 -12.55 -9.36
CA PHE A 68 0.97 -11.37 -8.50
C PHE A 68 0.45 -10.05 -9.09
N GLY A 69 -0.14 -10.05 -10.30
CA GLY A 69 -0.66 -8.84 -10.95
C GLY A 69 0.23 -8.26 -12.05
N GLY A 70 1.26 -8.98 -12.47
CA GLY A 70 2.14 -8.62 -13.59
C GLY A 70 3.25 -7.64 -13.23
N TRP A 71 3.74 -6.93 -14.25
CA TRP A 71 4.78 -5.91 -14.12
C TRP A 71 4.48 -4.78 -13.10
N PRO A 72 3.25 -4.26 -12.95
CA PRO A 72 3.00 -3.19 -11.97
C PRO A 72 3.21 -3.65 -10.52
N ALA A 73 2.95 -4.92 -10.20
CA ALA A 73 3.22 -5.45 -8.85
C ALA A 73 4.73 -5.52 -8.54
N MET A 74 5.56 -5.83 -9.53
CA MET A 74 7.02 -5.79 -9.38
C MET A 74 7.56 -4.37 -9.27
N ALA A 75 6.98 -3.42 -10.00
CA ALA A 75 7.33 -2.01 -9.85
C ALA A 75 6.99 -1.51 -8.42
N GLY A 76 5.83 -1.90 -7.88
CA GLY A 76 5.45 -1.61 -6.49
C GLY A 76 6.39 -2.24 -5.47
N LEU A 77 6.76 -3.51 -5.65
CA LEU A 77 7.72 -4.20 -4.79
C LEU A 77 9.10 -3.50 -4.80
N ALA A 78 9.60 -3.15 -5.98
CA ALA A 78 10.88 -2.45 -6.13
C ALA A 78 10.84 -1.06 -5.46
N ALA A 79 9.74 -0.31 -5.64
CA ALA A 79 9.52 0.96 -4.97
C ALA A 79 9.45 0.81 -3.43
N ALA A 80 8.80 -0.24 -2.94
CA ALA A 80 8.75 -0.56 -1.51
C ALA A 80 10.14 -0.89 -0.94
N CYS A 81 10.97 -1.65 -1.67
CA CYS A 81 12.36 -1.90 -1.29
C CYS A 81 13.19 -0.61 -1.27
N ALA A 82 13.05 0.24 -2.29
CA ALA A 82 13.74 1.53 -2.35
C ALA A 82 13.32 2.46 -1.20
N ALA A 83 12.02 2.50 -0.88
CA ALA A 83 11.50 3.24 0.27
C ALA A 83 12.04 2.68 1.60
N GLY A 84 12.11 1.35 1.76
CA GLY A 84 12.70 0.72 2.94
C GLY A 84 14.18 1.07 3.11
N VAL A 85 14.96 1.08 2.01
CA VAL A 85 16.37 1.50 2.02
C VAL A 85 16.49 2.98 2.38
N TRP A 86 15.64 3.83 1.79
CA TRP A 86 15.62 5.27 2.10
C TRP A 86 15.34 5.54 3.58
N ILE A 87 14.33 4.87 4.14
CA ILE A 87 13.96 4.96 5.55
C ILE A 87 15.08 4.45 6.46
N GLY A 88 15.75 3.34 6.09
CA GLY A 88 16.86 2.79 6.87
C GLY A 88 18.09 3.71 6.90
N VAL A 89 18.44 4.29 5.76
CA VAL A 89 19.58 5.21 5.63
C VAL A 89 19.29 6.56 6.30
N ALA A 90 18.07 7.07 6.18
CA ALA A 90 17.62 8.28 6.85
C ALA A 90 17.11 7.96 8.28
N SER A 91 17.86 7.16 9.04
CA SER A 91 17.55 6.94 10.46
C SER A 91 17.65 8.28 11.18
N PRO A 92 16.54 8.89 11.63
CA PRO A 92 16.62 10.15 12.36
C PRO A 92 17.33 9.89 13.68
N ASP A 93 18.21 10.79 14.12
CA ASP A 93 18.91 10.70 15.43
C ASP A 93 17.96 10.50 16.63
N ALA A 94 16.66 10.78 16.44
CA ALA A 94 15.60 10.45 17.40
C ALA A 94 15.37 8.93 17.60
N MET A 95 15.64 8.06 16.62
CA MET A 95 15.54 6.61 16.81
C MET A 95 16.71 6.04 17.60
N SER A 96 17.93 6.55 17.43
CA SER A 96 19.10 6.07 18.17
C SER A 96 18.95 6.35 19.67
N THR A 97 18.37 7.49 20.04
CA THR A 97 18.07 7.86 21.43
C THR A 97 16.97 6.99 22.06
N LEU A 98 15.92 6.64 21.33
CA LEU A 98 14.88 5.72 21.81
C LEU A 98 15.37 4.27 21.95
N ILE A 99 16.14 3.78 20.97
CA ILE A 99 16.71 2.41 21.01
C ILE A 99 17.78 2.30 22.11
N SER A 100 18.59 3.35 22.34
CA SER A 100 19.63 3.33 23.38
C SER A 100 19.06 3.29 24.79
N TYR A 101 17.92 3.96 25.03
CA TYR A 101 17.23 3.89 26.33
C TYR A 101 16.70 2.49 26.62
N ASP A 102 16.12 1.83 25.62
CA ASP A 102 15.51 0.49 25.75
C ASP A 102 16.55 -0.66 25.74
N THR A 103 17.66 -0.47 25.01
CA THR A 103 18.77 -1.43 24.99
C THR A 103 19.52 -1.46 26.32
N SER A 104 19.66 -0.30 26.99
CA SER A 104 20.34 -0.22 28.29
C SER A 104 19.55 -0.89 29.42
N SER A 105 18.21 -0.85 29.39
CA SER A 105 17.35 -1.51 30.38
C SER A 105 17.25 -3.02 30.14
N THR A 106 17.23 -3.46 28.89
CA THR A 106 17.16 -4.89 28.53
C THR A 106 18.48 -5.62 28.68
N LEU A 107 19.64 -5.00 28.40
CA LEU A 107 20.95 -5.60 28.69
C LEU A 107 21.20 -5.80 30.18
N SER A 108 20.70 -4.90 31.04
CA SER A 108 20.79 -5.07 32.49
C SER A 108 19.93 -6.23 33.00
N ALA A 109 18.88 -6.62 32.27
CA ALA A 109 18.03 -7.77 32.58
C ALA A 109 18.56 -9.10 31.99
N LEU A 110 19.41 -9.03 30.97
CA LEU A 110 20.00 -10.19 30.28
C LEU A 110 21.43 -10.50 30.77
N ASP A 111 21.99 -9.71 31.68
CA ASP A 111 23.29 -10.03 32.29
C ASP A 111 23.17 -11.31 33.14
N PRO A 112 23.89 -12.39 32.80
CA PRO A 112 23.82 -13.65 33.54
C PRO A 112 24.18 -13.52 35.02
N SER A 113 24.91 -12.46 35.42
CA SER A 113 25.18 -12.18 36.84
C SER A 113 23.93 -11.72 37.60
N SER A 114 23.09 -10.91 36.95
CA SER A 114 21.86 -10.37 37.54
C SER A 114 20.79 -11.46 37.69
N GLY A 115 20.71 -12.41 36.75
CA GLY A 115 19.83 -13.57 36.87
C GLY A 115 20.17 -14.49 38.06
N PHE A 116 21.45 -14.56 38.45
CA PHE A 116 21.90 -15.31 39.61
C PHE A 116 21.48 -14.65 40.93
N ASP A 117 21.62 -13.33 41.04
CA ASP A 117 21.17 -12.57 42.22
C ASP A 117 19.64 -12.64 42.40
N TYR A 118 18.85 -12.63 41.32
CA TYR A 118 17.40 -12.87 41.38
C TYR A 118 17.06 -14.28 41.89
N ALA A 119 17.79 -15.30 41.44
CA ALA A 119 17.61 -16.66 41.92
C ALA A 119 18.02 -16.85 43.39
N MET A 120 19.01 -16.07 43.87
CA MET A 120 19.47 -16.10 45.27
C MET A 120 18.54 -15.33 46.22
N LEU A 121 17.87 -14.27 45.74
CA LEU A 121 16.89 -13.51 46.50
C LEU A 121 15.51 -14.18 46.60
N GLY A 122 15.27 -15.28 45.87
CA GLY A 122 14.11 -16.15 46.04
C GLY A 122 12.76 -15.49 45.73
N LEU A 123 12.74 -14.55 44.78
CA LEU A 123 11.54 -13.89 44.28
C LEU A 123 11.09 -14.48 42.94
#